data_AF-A0A1E3XAI9-F1
#
_entry.id   AF-A0A1E3XAI9-F1
#
_cell.length_a   1.000
_cell.length_b   1.000
_cell.length_c   1.000
_cell.angle_alpha   90.00
_cell.angle_beta   90.00
_cell.angle_gamma   90.00
#
_symmetry.space_group_name_H-M   'P 1'
#
loop_
_entity.id
_entity.type
_entity.pdbx_description
1 polymer ?
#
loop_
_entity_poly.entity_id
_entity_poly.type
_entity_poly.pdbx_seq_one_letter_code
_entity_poly.pdbx_strand_id
1 'polypeptide(L)'
;MTLQEIIADIHALREDLETYENKYGVLSETFNESYMNGEEPEDDAWILDWTDWAGAYKIWLRRQEQYRQAIKTLRAQSQTLIDVIERTARHESISVTS
;
A
#
# COMPACT_ATOMS: atom_id res chain seq x y z
N MET A 1 -8.40 12.74 5.05
CA MET A 1 -7.24 11.85 5.19
C MET A 1 -5.98 12.71 5.25
N THR A 2 -5.05 12.38 6.11
CA THR A 2 -3.75 13.05 6.26
C THR A 2 -2.66 12.19 5.61
N LEU A 3 -1.52 12.82 5.30
CA LEU A 3 -0.36 12.08 4.81
C LEU A 3 0.08 10.99 5.80
N GLN A 4 0.00 11.25 7.10
CA GLN A 4 0.34 10.29 8.15
C GLN A 4 -0.59 9.08 8.17
N GLU A 5 -1.90 9.28 7.98
CA GLU A 5 -2.87 8.19 7.88
C GLU A 5 -2.59 7.29 6.67
N ILE A 6 -2.25 7.88 5.50
CA ILE A 6 -1.86 7.09 4.33
C ILE A 6 -0.63 6.24 4.62
N ILE A 7 0.39 6.82 5.26
CA ILE A 7 1.63 6.12 5.59
C ILE A 7 1.35 4.98 6.59
N ALA A 8 0.54 5.22 7.61
CA ALA A 8 0.14 4.21 8.57
C ALA A 8 -0.61 3.05 7.89
N ASP A 9 -1.58 3.35 7.02
CA ASP A 9 -2.29 2.34 6.22
C ASP A 9 -1.33 1.53 5.34
N ILE A 10 -0.36 2.18 4.68
CA ILE A 10 0.65 1.50 3.86
C ILE A 10 1.48 0.52 4.68
N HIS A 11 1.90 0.91 5.89
CA HIS A 11 2.71 0.05 6.74
C HIS A 11 1.91 -1.12 7.28
N ALA A 12 0.68 -0.90 7.75
CA ALA A 12 -0.20 -1.96 8.23
C ALA A 12 -0.49 -2.98 7.12
N LEU A 13 -0.86 -2.52 5.93
CA LEU A 13 -1.13 -3.41 4.80
C LEU A 13 0.11 -4.18 4.33
N ARG A 14 1.31 -3.62 4.47
CA ARG A 14 2.55 -4.35 4.16
C ARG A 14 2.80 -5.47 5.17
N GLU A 15 2.54 -5.25 6.45
CA GLU A 15 2.64 -6.31 7.47
C GLU A 15 1.64 -7.44 7.21
N ASP A 16 0.43 -7.10 6.77
CA ASP A 16 -0.57 -8.09 6.34
C ASP A 16 -0.06 -8.89 5.13
N LEU A 17 0.46 -8.22 4.10
CA LEU A 17 1.01 -8.87 2.91
C LEU A 17 2.21 -9.77 3.25
N GLU A 18 3.14 -9.31 4.09
CA GLU A 18 4.30 -10.08 4.55
C GLU A 18 3.89 -11.39 5.23
N THR A 19 2.72 -11.45 5.88
CA THR A 19 2.21 -12.69 6.48
C THR A 19 1.95 -13.76 5.41
N TYR A 20 1.34 -13.39 4.28
CA TYR A 20 1.12 -14.30 3.15
C TYR A 20 2.43 -14.64 2.44
N GLU A 21 3.30 -13.66 2.22
CA GLU A 21 4.59 -13.89 1.56
C GLU A 21 5.46 -14.89 2.34
N ASN A 22 5.49 -14.77 3.67
CA ASN A 22 6.19 -15.73 4.53
C ASN A 22 5.52 -17.11 4.54
N LYS A 23 4.19 -17.17 4.50
CA LYS A 23 3.44 -18.44 4.51
C LYS A 23 3.68 -19.27 3.25
N TYR A 24 3.78 -18.61 2.09
CA TYR A 24 3.86 -19.29 0.79
C TYR A 24 5.26 -19.20 0.13
N GLY A 25 6.18 -18.40 0.69
CA GLY A 25 7.58 -18.34 0.25
C GLY A 25 7.81 -17.57 -1.06
N VAL A 26 6.88 -16.73 -1.48
CA VAL A 26 6.97 -15.87 -2.67
C VAL A 26 6.46 -14.46 -2.37
N LEU A 27 6.88 -13.47 -3.15
CA LEU A 27 6.42 -12.08 -2.98
C LEU A 27 5.01 -11.88 -3.55
N SER A 28 4.32 -10.84 -3.06
CA SER A 28 2.99 -10.43 -3.52
C SER A 28 2.93 -10.17 -5.04
N GLU A 29 4.05 -9.82 -5.67
CA GLU A 29 4.12 -9.67 -7.12
C GLU A 29 3.82 -10.98 -7.86
N THR A 30 4.31 -12.12 -7.37
CA THR A 30 4.07 -13.45 -7.94
C THR A 30 2.62 -13.87 -7.76
N PHE A 31 2.05 -13.64 -6.58
CA PHE A 31 0.62 -13.84 -6.32
C PHE A 31 -0.23 -13.02 -7.30
N ASN A 32 0.13 -11.76 -7.53
CA ASN A 32 -0.60 -10.88 -8.42
C ASN A 32 -0.52 -11.33 -9.87
N GLU A 33 0.65 -11.78 -10.34
CA GLU A 33 0.80 -12.31 -11.69
C GLU A 33 -0.10 -13.54 -11.91
N SER A 34 -0.06 -14.49 -10.98
CA SER A 34 -0.90 -15.70 -11.00
C SER A 34 -2.40 -15.35 -10.97
N TYR A 35 -2.80 -14.42 -10.09
CA TYR A 35 -4.17 -13.90 -10.02
C TYR A 35 -4.62 -13.22 -11.33
N MET A 36 -3.75 -12.45 -11.99
CA MET A 36 -4.07 -11.80 -13.27
C MET A 36 -4.15 -12.78 -14.44
N ASN A 37 -3.42 -13.89 -14.36
CA ASN A 37 -3.46 -14.97 -15.35
C ASN A 37 -4.67 -15.91 -15.17
N GLY A 38 -5.45 -15.75 -14.09
CA GLY A 38 -6.58 -16.63 -13.78
C GLY A 38 -6.15 -18.01 -13.30
N GLU A 39 -4.93 -18.11 -12.76
CA GLU A 39 -4.46 -19.32 -12.11
C GLU A 39 -5.07 -19.38 -10.70
N GLU A 40 -6.02 -20.29 -10.50
CA GLU A 40 -6.68 -20.49 -9.22
C GLU A 40 -6.08 -21.71 -8.50
N PRO A 41 -5.81 -21.63 -7.18
CA PRO A 41 -5.42 -22.78 -6.39
C PRO A 41 -6.53 -23.86 -6.39
N GLU A 42 -6.15 -25.13 -6.45
CA GLU A 42 -7.09 -26.26 -6.33
C GLU A 42 -7.54 -26.51 -4.87
N ASP A 43 -6.83 -25.97 -3.88
CA ASP A 43 -7.08 -26.14 -2.45
C ASP A 43 -7.97 -25.01 -1.89
N ASP A 44 -9.14 -25.36 -1.35
CA ASP A 44 -10.10 -24.43 -0.74
C ASP A 44 -9.48 -23.53 0.35
N ALA A 45 -8.52 -24.05 1.13
CA ALA A 45 -7.83 -23.26 2.15
C ALA A 45 -6.98 -22.15 1.51
N TRP A 46 -6.40 -22.41 0.33
CA TRP A 46 -5.62 -21.43 -0.40
C TRP A 46 -6.52 -20.37 -1.03
N ILE A 47 -7.73 -20.73 -1.48
CA ILE A 47 -8.69 -19.78 -2.06
C ILE A 47 -9.04 -18.65 -1.08
N LEU A 48 -9.23 -18.98 0.21
CA LEU A 48 -9.55 -17.98 1.23
C LEU A 48 -8.41 -16.99 1.44
N ASP A 49 -7.20 -17.51 1.69
CA ASP A 49 -6.00 -16.69 1.84
C ASP A 49 -5.74 -15.83 0.60
N TRP A 50 -5.98 -16.38 -0.60
CA TRP A 50 -5.82 -15.68 -1.86
C TRP A 50 -6.79 -14.50 -2.01
N THR A 51 -8.04 -14.67 -1.58
CA THR A 51 -9.06 -13.63 -1.63
C THR A 51 -8.72 -12.49 -0.67
N ASP A 52 -8.32 -12.82 0.55
CA ASP A 52 -7.95 -11.84 1.57
C ASP A 52 -6.67 -11.08 1.17
N TRP A 53 -5.64 -11.81 0.70
CA TRP A 53 -4.42 -11.22 0.15
C TRP A 53 -4.72 -10.28 -1.02
N ALA A 54 -5.55 -10.69 -1.99
CA ALA A 54 -5.87 -9.87 -3.15
C ALA A 54 -6.60 -8.57 -2.75
N GLY A 55 -7.44 -8.63 -1.71
CA GLY A 55 -8.08 -7.46 -1.11
C GLY A 55 -7.05 -6.50 -0.51
N ALA A 56 -6.18 -7.01 0.38
CA ALA A 56 -5.12 -6.23 1.01
C ALA A 56 -4.17 -5.60 -0.02
N TYR A 57 -3.75 -6.38 -1.02
CA TYR A 57 -2.83 -5.95 -2.07
C TYR A 57 -3.40 -4.82 -2.92
N LYS A 58 -4.67 -4.91 -3.32
CA LYS A 58 -5.35 -3.83 -4.07
C LYS A 58 -5.46 -2.55 -3.26
N ILE A 59 -5.76 -2.64 -1.96
CA ILE A 59 -5.83 -1.47 -1.09
C ILE A 59 -4.43 -0.87 -0.91
N TRP A 60 -3.41 -1.70 -0.72
CA TRP A 60 -2.01 -1.26 -0.59
C TRP A 60 -1.55 -0.49 -1.83
N LEU A 61 -1.80 -1.02 -3.04
CA LEU A 61 -1.51 -0.32 -4.29
C LEU A 61 -2.22 1.03 -4.39
N ARG A 62 -3.50 1.09 -3.99
CA ARG A 62 -4.26 2.35 -3.99
C ARG A 62 -3.66 3.35 -3.00
N ARG A 63 -3.25 2.93 -1.81
CA ARG A 63 -2.63 3.80 -0.80
C ARG A 63 -1.26 4.31 -1.25
N GLN A 64 -0.45 3.44 -1.85
CA GLN A 64 0.81 3.81 -2.50
C GLN A 64 0.59 4.90 -3.56
N GLU A 65 -0.44 4.74 -4.40
CA GLU A 65 -0.76 5.73 -5.42
C GLU A 65 -1.25 7.06 -4.81
N GLN A 66 -2.11 7.00 -3.80
CA GLN A 66 -2.55 8.19 -3.07
C GLN A 66 -1.38 8.95 -2.43
N TYR A 67 -0.40 8.23 -1.86
CA TYR A 67 0.82 8.83 -1.34
C TYR A 67 1.61 9.55 -2.45
N ARG A 68 1.84 8.89 -3.59
CA ARG A 68 2.57 9.50 -4.73
C ARG A 68 1.86 10.77 -5.24
N GLN A 69 0.54 10.73 -5.36
CA GLN A 69 -0.24 11.90 -5.78
C GLN A 69 -0.23 13.03 -4.74
N ALA A 70 -0.28 12.71 -3.46
CA ALA A 70 -0.15 13.68 -2.38
C ALA A 70 1.21 14.40 -2.45
N ILE A 71 2.32 13.66 -2.55
CA ILE A 71 3.67 14.23 -2.68
C ILE A 71 3.79 15.10 -3.94
N LYS A 72 3.25 14.63 -5.08
CA LYS A 72 3.23 15.40 -6.33
C LYS A 72 2.48 16.72 -6.18
N THR A 73 1.33 16.70 -5.50
CA THR A 73 0.51 17.89 -5.24
C THR A 73 1.23 18.88 -4.31
N LEU A 74 1.83 18.40 -3.22
CA LEU A 74 2.60 19.24 -2.29
C LEU A 74 3.78 19.92 -2.99
N ARG A 75 4.51 19.18 -3.84
CA ARG A 75 5.60 19.73 -4.65
C ARG A 75 5.13 20.80 -5.65
N ALA A 76 3.95 20.63 -6.23
CA ALA A 76 3.38 21.59 -7.19
C ALA A 76 2.96 22.91 -6.51
N GLN A 77 2.61 22.89 -5.23
CA GLN A 77 2.22 24.06 -4.43
C GLN A 77 3.42 24.89 -3.93
N SER A 78 4.56 24.82 -4.63
CA SER A 78 5.81 25.54 -4.34
C SER A 78 6.56 25.12 -3.06
N GLN A 79 6.21 23.96 -2.46
CA GLN A 79 6.98 23.38 -1.36
C GLN A 79 8.14 22.56 -1.92
N THR A 80 9.34 22.75 -1.38
CA THR A 80 10.43 21.80 -1.65
C THR A 80 10.10 20.49 -0.94
N LEU A 81 10.67 19.37 -1.42
CA LEU A 81 10.48 18.10 -0.71
C LEU A 81 11.10 18.13 0.70
N ILE A 82 12.12 18.96 0.92
CA ILE A 82 12.74 19.16 2.23
C ILE A 82 11.72 19.75 3.21
N ASP A 83 10.96 20.77 2.80
CA ASP A 83 9.92 21.36 3.66
C ASP A 83 8.85 20.34 4.05
N VAL A 84 8.43 19.48 3.11
CA VAL A 84 7.48 18.40 3.39
C VAL A 84 8.05 17.43 4.42
N ILE A 85 9.31 17.02 4.26
CA ILE A 85 9.99 16.11 5.18
C ILE A 85 10.15 16.73 6.57
N GLU A 86 10.52 18.00 6.68
CA GLU A 86 10.67 18.67 7.98
C GLU A 86 9.34 18.72 8.74
N ARG A 87 8.24 19.00 8.04
CA ARG A 87 6.89 19.04 8.62
C ARG A 87 6.43 17.67 9.08
N THR A 88 6.64 16.62 8.28
CA THR A 88 6.30 15.25 8.68
C THR A 88 7.19 14.73 9.81
N ALA A 89 8.48 15.09 9.85
CA ALA A 89 9.38 14.74 10.95
C ALA A 89 8.94 15.37 12.30
N ARG A 90 8.28 16.53 12.24
CA ARG A 90 7.64 17.18 13.40
C ARG A 90 6.24 16.63 13.70
N HIS A 91 5.79 15.60 12.99
CA HIS A 91 4.46 15.02 13.08
C HIS A 91 3.34 16.04 12.82
N GLU A 92 3.61 17.05 12.00
CA GLU A 92 2.57 17.99 11.58
C GLU A 92 1.53 17.26 10.73
N SER A 93 0.25 17.51 11.02
CA SER A 93 -0.85 16.95 10.23
C SER A 93 -0.94 17.67 8.88
N ILE A 94 -0.42 17.02 7.84
CA ILE A 94 -0.56 17.49 6.45
C ILE A 94 -1.84 16.90 5.86
N SER A 95 -2.86 17.74 5.71
CA SER A 95 -4.08 17.37 4.99
C SER A 95 -3.79 17.17 3.51
N VAL A 96 -4.27 16.07 2.94
CA VAL A 96 -4.14 15.77 1.52
C VAL A 96 -5.52 15.56 0.92
N THR A 97 -5.80 16.22 -0.20
CA THR A 97 -7.06 16.03 -0.93
C THR A 97 -7.08 14.63 -1.52
N SER A 98 -8.17 13.90 -1.28
CA SER A 98 -8.39 12.53 -1.81
C SER A 98 -8.81 12.53 -3.27
#